data_AF-G1UXH9-F1
#
_entry.id   AF-G1UXH9-F1
#
_cell.length_a   1.000
_cell.length_b   1.000
_cell.length_c   1.000
_cell.angle_alpha   90.00
_cell.angle_beta   90.00
_cell.angle_gamma   90.00
#
_symmetry.space_group_name_H-M   'P 1'
#
loop_
_entity.id
_entity.type
_entity.pdbx_description
1 polymer ?
#
loop_
_entity_poly.entity_id
_entity_poly.type
_entity_poly.pdbx_seq_one_letter_code
_entity_poly.pdbx_strand_id
1 'polypeptide(L)'
;MTPVELKCKVLQADPDSKFFDRETMNFFGDTMHNYGVLSYDEKTWMLYRKRPVKYGLQSPAFFDKETFKRVFPDYRQGGQQ
;
A
#
# COMPACT_ATOMS: atom_id res chain seq x y z
N MET A 1 -12.03 -3.87 -4.09
CA MET A 1 -11.05 -2.78 -4.30
C MET A 1 -9.89 -3.33 -5.10
N THR A 2 -9.62 -2.80 -6.28
CA THR A 2 -8.41 -3.09 -7.06
C THR A 2 -7.27 -2.14 -6.66
N PRO A 3 -5.99 -2.47 -6.96
CA PRO A 3 -4.89 -1.55 -6.72
C PRO A 3 -5.04 -0.20 -7.42
N VAL A 4 -5.61 -0.19 -8.62
CA VAL A 4 -5.86 1.04 -9.40
C VAL A 4 -6.94 1.88 -8.74
N GLU A 5 -8.04 1.26 -8.29
CA GLU A 5 -9.08 1.96 -7.53
C GLU A 5 -8.54 2.57 -6.24
N LEU A 6 -7.72 1.81 -5.50
CA LEU A 6 -7.10 2.31 -4.27
C LEU A 6 -6.20 3.52 -4.55
N LYS A 7 -5.36 3.45 -5.59
CA LYS A 7 -4.55 4.59 -6.04
C LYS A 7 -5.41 5.82 -6.32
N CYS A 8 -6.48 5.68 -7.10
CA CYS A 8 -7.36 6.79 -7.45
C CYS A 8 -7.97 7.43 -6.18
N LYS A 9 -8.44 6.61 -5.23
CA LYS A 9 -9.03 7.12 -3.99
C LYS A 9 -8.00 7.79 -3.07
N VAL A 10 -6.79 7.23 -2.98
CA VAL A 10 -5.69 7.84 -2.23
C VAL A 10 -5.32 9.20 -2.82
N LEU A 11 -5.20 9.30 -4.15
CA LEU A 11 -4.90 10.58 -4.81
C LEU A 11 -6.07 11.58 -4.75
N GLN A 12 -7.31 11.12 -4.66
CA GLN A 12 -8.47 11.99 -4.43
C GLN A 12 -8.49 12.55 -3.01
N ALA A 13 -8.14 11.72 -2.01
CA ALA A 13 -8.09 12.11 -0.62
C ALA A 13 -6.84 12.94 -0.26
N ASP A 14 -5.72 12.66 -0.94
CA ASP A 14 -4.43 13.29 -0.77
C ASP A 14 -3.71 13.42 -2.14
N PRO A 15 -3.98 14.51 -2.89
CA PRO A 15 -3.39 14.76 -4.20
C PRO A 15 -1.86 14.86 -4.19
N ASP A 16 -1.27 15.23 -3.05
CA ASP A 16 0.16 15.41 -2.88
C ASP A 16 0.89 14.11 -2.52
N SER A 17 0.14 13.01 -2.35
CA SER A 17 0.68 11.70 -1.99
C SER A 17 1.67 11.20 -3.05
N LYS A 18 2.95 11.14 -2.67
CA LYS A 18 4.03 10.58 -3.50
C LYS A 18 4.07 9.05 -3.52
N PHE A 19 3.18 8.38 -2.78
CA PHE A 19 3.23 6.93 -2.63
C PHE A 19 3.04 6.19 -3.97
N PHE A 20 2.08 6.64 -4.78
CA PHE A 20 1.79 6.08 -6.11
C PHE A 20 2.38 6.92 -7.26
N ASP A 21 3.33 7.79 -6.93
CA ASP A 21 4.03 8.58 -7.92
C ASP A 21 4.94 7.67 -8.79
N ARG A 22 5.00 7.99 -10.08
CA ARG A 22 5.71 7.17 -11.06
C ARG A 22 7.21 7.13 -10.77
N GLU A 23 7.81 8.24 -10.34
CA GLU A 23 9.24 8.28 -10.04
C GLU A 23 9.55 7.43 -8.80
N THR A 24 8.73 7.57 -7.76
CA THR A 24 8.84 6.76 -6.53
C THR A 24 8.72 5.27 -6.84
N MET A 25 7.68 4.86 -7.57
CA MET A 25 7.50 3.46 -7.95
C MET A 25 8.67 2.94 -8.79
N ASN A 26 9.15 3.71 -9.78
CA ASN A 26 10.28 3.32 -10.63
C ASN A 26 11.60 3.22 -9.84
N PHE A 27 11.82 4.12 -8.88
CA PHE A 27 12.98 4.09 -8.00
C PHE A 27 13.07 2.75 -7.26
N PHE A 28 11.95 2.32 -6.65
CA PHE A 28 11.88 1.01 -5.99
C PHE A 28 11.82 -0.17 -6.97
N GLY A 29 11.45 0.05 -8.24
CA GLY A 29 11.22 -1.03 -9.21
C GLY A 29 9.82 -1.64 -9.10
N ASP A 30 8.87 -0.88 -8.56
CA ASP A 30 7.46 -1.24 -8.45
C ASP A 30 6.68 -0.87 -9.72
N THR A 31 5.59 -1.59 -9.94
CA THR A 31 4.55 -1.26 -10.94
C THR A 31 3.18 -1.52 -10.33
N MET A 32 2.12 -0.89 -10.85
CA MET A 32 0.76 -1.11 -10.34
C MET A 32 0.35 -2.59 -10.40
N HIS A 33 0.87 -3.32 -11.39
CA HIS A 33 0.64 -4.76 -11.56
C HIS A 33 1.25 -5.61 -10.43
N ASN A 34 2.36 -5.14 -9.83
CA ASN A 34 3.02 -5.81 -8.71
C ASN A 34 2.24 -5.65 -7.40
N TYR A 35 1.34 -4.68 -7.30
CA TYR A 35 0.53 -4.51 -6.12
C TYR A 35 -0.69 -5.44 -6.10
N GLY A 36 -1.01 -5.91 -4.90
CA GLY A 36 -2.30 -6.48 -4.56
C GLY A 36 -2.92 -5.69 -3.40
N VAL A 37 -4.24 -5.68 -3.33
CA VAL A 37 -5.00 -5.07 -2.24
C VAL A 37 -5.84 -6.15 -1.58
N LEU A 38 -5.81 -6.21 -0.26
CA LEU A 38 -6.71 -7.06 0.53
C LEU A 38 -7.24 -6.31 1.74
N SER A 39 -8.39 -6.74 2.25
CA SER A 39 -8.93 -6.22 3.51
C SER A 39 -8.09 -6.77 4.66
N TYR A 40 -7.38 -5.92 5.37
CA TYR A 40 -6.55 -6.34 6.51
C TYR A 40 -7.42 -6.57 7.75
N ASP A 41 -8.25 -5.57 8.06
CA ASP A 41 -9.19 -5.60 9.18
C ASP A 41 -10.50 -4.88 8.77
N GLU A 42 -11.37 -4.59 9.72
CA GLU A 42 -12.65 -3.89 9.46
C GLU A 42 -12.48 -2.48 8.90
N LYS A 43 -11.37 -1.80 9.21
CA LYS A 43 -11.12 -0.37 8.92
C LYS A 43 -9.98 -0.13 7.95
N THR A 44 -9.21 -1.15 7.59
CA THR A 44 -7.92 -0.98 6.91
C THR A 44 -7.81 -1.84 5.65
N TRP A 45 -7.37 -1.22 4.56
CA TRP A 45 -6.86 -1.90 3.37
C TRP A 45 -5.36 -2.13 3.50
N MET A 46 -4.88 -3.33 3.18
CA MET A 46 -3.47 -3.64 3.02
C MET A 46 -3.11 -3.68 1.54
N LEU A 47 -2.16 -2.83 1.15
CA LEU A 47 -1.46 -2.88 -0.11
C LEU A 47 -0.18 -3.71 0.07
N TYR A 48 -0.16 -4.90 -0.51
CA TYR A 48 1.00 -5.80 -0.49
C TYR A 48 1.65 -5.89 -1.87
N ARG A 49 2.92 -6.30 -1.88
CA ARG A 49 3.67 -6.54 -3.10
C ARG A 49 3.66 -8.04 -3.42
N LYS A 50 3.24 -8.38 -4.63
CA LYS A 50 3.19 -9.78 -5.12
C LYS A 50 4.59 -10.35 -5.33
N ARG A 51 5.54 -9.51 -5.72
CA ARG A 51 6.95 -9.85 -5.89
C ARG A 51 7.82 -8.84 -5.13
N PRO A 52 8.94 -9.27 -4.54
CA PRO A 52 9.91 -8.36 -3.93
C PRO A 52 10.40 -7.32 -4.94
N VAL A 53 10.69 -6.11 -4.47
CA VAL A 53 11.23 -5.04 -5.32
C VAL A 53 12.75 -5.00 -5.25
N LYS A 54 13.39 -3.97 -5.84
CA LYS A 54 14.85 -3.80 -5.72
C LYS A 54 15.27 -3.89 -4.25
N TYR A 55 16.34 -4.65 -3.98
CA TYR A 55 16.85 -4.93 -2.64
C TYR A 55 15.96 -5.82 -1.75
N GLY A 56 14.97 -6.52 -2.31
CA GLY A 56 14.17 -7.50 -1.58
C GLY A 56 13.09 -6.90 -0.67
N LEU A 57 12.86 -5.59 -0.75
CA LEU A 57 11.81 -4.95 0.05
C LEU A 57 10.44 -5.49 -0.36
N GLN A 58 9.65 -5.96 0.62
CA GLN A 58 8.30 -6.46 0.40
C GLN A 58 7.29 -5.94 1.43
N SER A 59 7.70 -4.99 2.27
CA SER A 59 6.85 -4.48 3.35
C SER A 59 5.50 -3.96 2.80
N PRO A 60 4.38 -4.35 3.40
CA PRO A 60 3.07 -3.85 3.01
C PRO A 60 2.89 -2.39 3.44
N ALA A 61 1.91 -1.72 2.83
CA ALA A 61 1.41 -0.42 3.25
C ALA A 61 -0.08 -0.52 3.61
N PHE A 62 -0.53 0.33 4.52
CA PHE A 62 -1.90 0.29 5.04
C PHE A 62 -2.60 1.62 4.78
N PHE A 63 -3.88 1.53 4.45
CA PHE A 63 -4.73 2.67 4.15
C PHE A 63 -6.07 2.52 4.84
N ASP A 64 -6.54 3.58 5.47
CA ASP A 64 -7.86 3.62 6.09
C ASP A 64 -8.97 3.48 5.02
N LYS A 65 -10.01 2.72 5.31
CA LYS A 65 -11.08 2.39 4.35
C LYS A 65 -12.03 3.54 4.07
N GLU A 66 -12.15 4.50 4.99
CA GLU A 66 -13.06 5.63 4.89
C GLU A 66 -12.36 6.84 4.28
N THR A 67 -11.18 7.16 4.82
CA THR A 67 -10.42 8.36 4.49
C THR A 67 -9.34 8.12 3.44
N PHE A 68 -8.97 6.87 3.15
CA PHE A 68 -7.88 6.49 2.24
C PHE A 68 -6.51 7.08 2.62
N LYS A 69 -6.37 7.63 3.82
CA LYS A 69 -5.08 8.11 4.33
C LYS A 69 -4.23 6.92 4.71
N ARG A 70 -2.91 7.07 4.53
CA ARG A 70 -1.95 6.06 4.95
C ARG A 70 -1.97 5.94 6.47
N VAL A 71 -2.08 4.71 6.97
CA VAL A 71 -2.05 4.39 8.40
C VAL A 71 -0.90 3.43 8.69
N PHE A 72 -0.51 3.36 9.96
CA PHE A 72 0.56 2.49 10.44
C PHE A 72 0.00 1.68 11.61
N PRO A 73 -0.77 0.61 11.33
CA PRO A 73 -1.29 -0.25 12.40
C PRO A 73 -0.11 -0.86 13.15
N ASP A 74 -0.28 -1.02 14.46
CA ASP A 74 0.78 -1.57 15.31
C ASP A 74 1.00 -3.05 14.94
N TYR A 75 2.06 -3.32 14.18
CA TYR A 75 2.40 -4.66 13.67
C TYR A 75 2.89 -5.63 14.76
N ARG A 76 2.75 -5.26 16.04
CA ARG A 76 3.23 -5.97 17.23
C ARG A 76 2.38 -7.16 17.67
N GLN A 77 1.59 -7.77 16.79
CA GLN A 77 0.99 -9.08 17.03
C GLN A 77 1.20 -9.98 15.82
N GLY A 78 2.37 -10.60 15.78
CA GLY A 78 2.73 -11.58 14.74
C GLY A 78 4.17 -12.09 14.78
N GLY A 79 4.95 -11.74 15.80
CA GLY A 79 6.31 -12.24 16.00
C GLY A 79 6.39 -13.19 17.19
N GLN A 80 6.49 -14.49 16.88
CA GLN A 80 7.07 -15.58 17.69
C GLN A 80 6.42 -15.92 19.04
N GLN A 81 5.74 -17.08 19.08
CA GLN A 81 5.90 -18.05 20.18
C GLN A 81 6.62 -19.28 19.61
#